data_AF-A0A2T7PM82-F1
#
_entry.id   AF-A0A2T7PM82-F1
#
_cell.length_a   1.000
_cell.length_b   1.000
_cell.length_c   1.000
_cell.angle_alpha   90.00
_cell.angle_beta   90.00
_cell.angle_gamma   90.00
#
_symmetry.space_group_name_H-M   'P 1'
#
loop_
_entity.id
_entity.type
_entity.pdbx_description
1 polymer ?
#
loop_
_entity_poly.entity_id
_entity_poly.type
_entity_poly.pdbx_seq_one_letter_code
_entity_poly.pdbx_strand_id
1 'polypeptide(L)'
;MPAPTPTCASSCTTPTTTAPRKSHWTTSSATTLTRGKMDQFRVPSKQLHSVERLGKIARIEFWRDDSGLGSDWYVDKVIVENRKTNDLFVFPVFRWIRPGWHYIIKHLDTSLPQFDEYADQRRMELEEKRKTYVFAQKAPGMPAQVRDSRCG
;
A
#
# COMPACT_ATOMS: atom_id res chain seq x y z
N MET A 1 -42.10 -52.08 -17.72
CA MET A 1 -41.03 -52.01 -16.70
C MET A 1 -39.93 -51.10 -17.25
N PRO A 2 -39.74 -49.89 -16.72
CA PRO A 2 -38.71 -48.97 -17.20
C PRO A 2 -37.34 -49.24 -16.55
N ALA A 3 -36.28 -49.02 -17.34
CA ALA A 3 -34.86 -49.19 -16.98
C ALA A 3 -34.36 -48.13 -15.98
N PRO A 4 -33.31 -48.42 -15.18
CA PRO A 4 -32.78 -47.48 -14.19
C PRO A 4 -31.95 -46.36 -14.84
N THR A 5 -32.13 -45.14 -14.32
CA THR A 5 -31.34 -43.95 -14.61
C THR A 5 -29.96 -44.01 -13.94
N PRO A 6 -28.87 -43.55 -14.59
CA PRO A 6 -27.60 -43.34 -13.91
C PRO A 6 -27.54 -41.94 -13.27
N THR A 7 -27.58 -41.88 -11.95
CA THR A 7 -27.25 -40.68 -11.15
C THR A 7 -25.74 -40.52 -11.10
N CYS A 8 -25.17 -39.58 -11.87
CA CYS A 8 -23.76 -39.23 -11.76
C CYS A 8 -23.58 -38.25 -10.59
N ALA A 9 -23.04 -38.74 -9.48
CA ALA A 9 -22.52 -37.92 -8.41
C ALA A 9 -21.15 -37.36 -8.84
N SER A 10 -21.02 -36.05 -8.94
CA SER A 10 -19.73 -35.37 -9.02
C SER A 10 -19.80 -34.12 -8.15
N SER A 11 -19.57 -34.33 -6.86
CA SER A 11 -19.21 -33.25 -5.94
C SER A 11 -17.83 -32.74 -6.32
N CYS A 12 -17.78 -31.70 -7.14
CA CYS A 12 -16.59 -30.89 -7.35
C CYS A 12 -16.24 -30.22 -6.02
N THR A 13 -15.35 -30.83 -5.23
CA THR A 13 -14.77 -30.19 -4.06
C THR A 13 -13.77 -29.15 -4.57
N THR A 14 -14.18 -27.88 -4.57
CA THR A 14 -13.24 -26.78 -4.77
C THR A 14 -12.28 -26.74 -3.57
N PRO A 15 -10.96 -26.62 -3.78
CA PRO A 15 -10.05 -26.32 -2.69
C PRO A 15 -10.39 -24.92 -2.16
N THR A 16 -10.82 -24.85 -0.90
CA THR A 16 -11.02 -23.61 -0.16
C THR A 16 -9.68 -22.89 -0.02
N THR A 17 -9.38 -22.02 -0.97
CA THR A 17 -8.32 -21.02 -0.83
C THR A 17 -8.76 -20.05 0.26
N THR A 18 -8.28 -20.28 1.49
CA THR A 18 -8.44 -19.37 2.61
C THR A 18 -7.82 -18.02 2.24
N ALA A 19 -8.67 -17.05 1.92
CA ALA A 19 -8.24 -15.68 1.68
C ALA A 19 -7.50 -15.14 2.91
N PRO A 20 -6.38 -14.39 2.74
CA PRO A 20 -5.67 -13.81 3.87
C PRO A 20 -6.62 -12.89 4.66
N ARG A 21 -6.81 -13.18 5.95
CA ARG A 21 -7.68 -12.40 6.85
C ARG A 21 -7.17 -10.95 6.93
N LYS A 22 -7.92 -10.04 6.34
CA LYS A 22 -7.73 -8.59 6.52
C LYS A 22 -8.24 -8.21 7.92
N SER A 23 -7.34 -7.90 8.84
CA SER A 23 -7.72 -7.17 10.05
C SER A 23 -7.72 -5.68 9.72
N HIS A 24 -8.90 -5.11 9.49
CA HIS A 24 -9.06 -3.68 9.22
C HIS A 24 -9.20 -2.94 10.56
N TRP A 25 -8.37 -1.92 10.77
CA TRP A 25 -8.53 -0.96 11.86
C TRP A 25 -8.32 0.44 11.30
N THR A 26 -9.05 1.42 11.82
CA THR A 26 -8.98 2.81 11.39
C THR A 26 -8.89 3.69 12.63
N THR A 27 -7.92 4.58 12.69
CA THR A 27 -7.84 5.61 13.74
C THR A 27 -8.34 6.93 13.16
N SER A 28 -9.43 7.47 13.72
CA SER A 28 -10.01 8.77 13.37
C SER A 28 -9.81 9.77 14.52
N SER A 29 -8.56 9.94 14.95
CA SER A 29 -8.21 11.05 15.82
C SER A 29 -7.53 12.10 14.96
N ALA A 30 -8.17 13.27 14.81
CA ALA A 30 -7.61 14.43 14.13
C ALA A 30 -6.33 14.85 14.86
N THR A 31 -5.19 14.35 14.40
CA THR A 31 -3.87 14.69 14.92
C THR A 31 -3.09 15.32 13.79
N THR A 32 -2.67 16.57 13.99
CA THR A 32 -1.85 17.28 13.02
C THR A 32 -0.46 16.66 13.00
N LEU A 33 -0.15 15.95 11.91
CA LEU A 33 1.17 15.40 11.65
C LEU A 33 2.10 16.54 11.24
N THR A 34 3.23 16.68 11.94
CA THR A 34 4.14 17.82 11.73
C THR A 34 5.44 17.39 11.10
N ARG A 35 6.02 18.27 10.27
CA ARG A 35 7.26 18.00 9.54
C ARG A 35 8.37 17.55 10.49
N GLY A 36 9.01 16.44 10.16
CA GLY A 36 10.17 15.91 10.89
C GLY A 36 9.83 15.24 12.22
N LYS A 37 8.55 15.12 12.58
CA LYS A 37 8.14 14.40 13.79
C LYS A 37 7.75 12.97 13.50
N MET A 38 7.92 12.13 14.52
CA MET A 38 7.40 10.77 14.57
C MET A 38 6.21 10.74 15.51
N ASP A 39 5.03 10.47 14.97
CA ASP A 39 3.80 10.33 15.73
C ASP A 39 3.51 8.86 16.03
N GLN A 40 3.09 8.57 17.27
CA GLN A 40 2.83 7.21 17.74
C GLN A 40 1.33 7.01 18.01
N PHE A 41 0.75 5.99 17.39
CA PHE A 41 -0.66 5.64 17.53
C PHE A 41 -0.80 4.28 18.22
N ARG A 42 -1.58 4.21 19.30
CA ARG A 42 -1.84 2.97 20.02
C ARG A 42 -3.17 2.37 19.58
N VAL A 43 -3.12 1.20 18.96
CA VAL A 43 -4.33 0.47 18.53
C VAL A 43 -4.81 -0.45 19.66
N PRO A 44 -6.03 -0.28 20.20
CA PRO A 44 -6.56 -1.14 21.26
C PRO A 44 -6.80 -2.56 20.76
N SER A 45 -6.40 -3.55 21.56
CA SER A 45 -6.56 -4.98 21.22
C SER A 45 -8.01 -5.41 20.96
N LYS A 46 -8.99 -4.72 21.54
CA LYS A 46 -10.42 -5.00 21.34
C LYS A 46 -10.91 -4.71 19.91
N GLN A 47 -10.25 -3.79 19.21
CA GLN A 47 -10.59 -3.44 17.82
C GLN A 47 -9.97 -4.41 16.81
N LEU A 48 -8.95 -5.15 17.23
CA LEU A 48 -8.20 -6.04 16.37
C LEU A 48 -8.67 -7.47 16.63
N HIS A 49 -9.62 -7.93 15.82
CA HIS A 49 -10.13 -9.30 15.89
C HIS A 49 -8.97 -10.27 15.65
N SER A 50 -8.38 -10.78 16.73
CA SER A 50 -7.20 -11.64 16.78
C SER A 50 -5.82 -10.97 16.73
N VAL A 51 -5.53 -10.01 17.63
CA VAL A 51 -4.13 -9.63 17.96
C VAL A 51 -3.23 -10.86 18.18
N GLU A 52 -3.77 -11.90 18.83
CA GLU A 52 -3.05 -13.15 19.14
C GLU A 52 -2.75 -14.03 17.92
N ARG A 53 -3.40 -13.80 16.78
CA ARG A 53 -3.12 -14.49 15.51
C ARG A 53 -2.67 -13.54 14.41
N LEU A 54 -2.30 -12.30 14.75
CA LEU A 54 -1.50 -11.51 13.84
C LEU A 54 -0.14 -12.19 13.77
N GLY A 55 0.02 -13.05 12.78
CA GLY A 55 1.35 -13.51 12.38
C GLY A 55 2.14 -12.33 11.80
N LYS A 56 2.87 -12.59 10.72
CA LYS A 56 3.61 -11.52 10.05
C LYS A 56 2.64 -10.50 9.43
N ILE A 57 2.83 -9.21 9.73
CA ILE A 57 2.08 -8.13 9.07
C ILE A 57 2.63 -7.98 7.66
N ALA A 58 1.82 -8.31 6.66
CA ALA A 58 2.27 -8.36 5.26
C ALA A 58 2.33 -6.98 4.59
N ARG A 59 1.40 -6.08 4.94
CA ARG A 59 1.25 -4.76 4.33
C ARG A 59 0.52 -3.80 5.25
N ILE A 60 0.64 -2.51 4.94
CA ILE A 60 -0.21 -1.45 5.47
C ILE A 60 -0.97 -0.78 4.32
N GLU A 61 -2.11 -0.20 4.66
CA GLU A 61 -2.96 0.57 3.77
C GLU A 61 -3.24 1.91 4.46
N PHE A 62 -3.03 3.02 3.75
CA PHE A 62 -3.32 4.35 4.29
C PHE A 62 -3.65 5.34 3.17
N TRP A 63 -4.40 6.37 3.54
CA TRP A 63 -4.82 7.46 2.68
C TRP A 63 -4.99 8.72 3.55
N ARG A 64 -5.17 9.85 2.88
CA ARG A 64 -5.48 11.11 3.54
C ARG A 64 -6.68 11.79 2.89
N ASP A 65 -7.31 12.66 3.65
CA ASP A 65 -8.32 13.58 3.14
C ASP A 65 -7.69 14.77 2.41
N ASP A 66 -8.53 15.57 1.77
CA ASP A 66 -8.19 16.80 1.04
C ASP A 66 -8.19 18.06 1.93
N SER A 67 -8.19 17.88 3.24
CA SER A 67 -8.13 18.97 4.23
C SER A 67 -6.82 19.75 4.10
N GLY A 68 -6.93 21.05 3.81
CA GLY A 68 -5.83 22.03 3.76
C GLY A 68 -5.15 22.17 2.40
N LEU A 69 -4.96 23.41 1.93
CA LEU A 69 -4.29 23.72 0.66
C LEU A 69 -2.79 23.38 0.73
N GLY A 70 -2.26 22.66 -0.28
CA GLY A 70 -0.82 22.35 -0.37
C GLY A 70 -0.31 21.48 0.78
N SER A 71 -1.20 20.67 1.38
CA SER A 71 -0.92 19.95 2.61
C SER A 71 -0.22 18.60 2.41
N ASP A 72 0.35 18.33 1.22
CA ASP A 72 1.03 17.06 0.90
C ASP A 72 1.95 16.59 2.04
N TRP A 73 1.83 15.32 2.42
CA TRP A 73 2.56 14.78 3.56
C TRP A 73 3.69 13.87 3.09
N TYR A 74 4.94 14.26 3.35
CA TYR A 74 6.06 13.34 3.12
C TYR A 74 6.18 12.33 4.26
N VAL A 75 6.10 11.05 3.92
CA VAL A 75 6.24 9.94 4.88
C VAL A 75 7.55 9.20 4.60
N ASP A 76 8.41 9.11 5.61
CA ASP A 76 9.67 8.36 5.56
C ASP A 76 9.38 6.85 5.62
N LYS A 77 8.82 6.41 6.75
CA LYS A 77 8.44 5.02 7.02
C LYS A 77 7.31 4.96 8.04
N VAL A 78 6.62 3.83 8.05
CA VAL A 78 5.70 3.44 9.12
C VAL A 78 6.28 2.20 9.82
N ILE A 79 6.26 2.21 11.14
CA ILE A 79 6.72 1.09 11.97
C ILE A 79 5.51 0.56 12.74
N VAL A 80 5.24 -0.74 12.60
CA VAL A 80 4.21 -1.41 13.38
C VAL A 80 4.87 -2.32 14.41
N GLU A 81 4.59 -2.06 15.68
CA GLU A 81 5.11 -2.82 16.81
C GLU A 81 4.00 -3.72 17.39
N ASN A 82 4.23 -5.03 17.43
CA ASN A 82 3.39 -5.93 18.20
C ASN A 82 3.87 -6.00 19.64
N ARG A 83 3.23 -5.25 20.54
CA ARG A 83 3.62 -5.19 21.96
C ARG A 83 3.46 -6.51 22.75
N LYS A 84 2.75 -7.51 22.21
CA LYS A 84 2.66 -8.84 22.86
C LYS A 84 3.88 -9.71 22.52
N THR A 85 4.35 -9.68 21.27
CA THR A 85 5.46 -10.51 20.79
C THR A 85 6.79 -9.75 20.73
N ASN A 86 6.77 -8.43 20.86
CA ASN A 86 7.88 -7.50 20.60
C ASN A 86 8.39 -7.51 19.15
N ASP A 87 7.58 -7.99 18.20
CA ASP A 87 7.94 -7.95 16.79
C ASP A 87 7.81 -6.52 16.22
N LEU A 88 8.76 -6.15 15.36
CA LEU A 88 8.77 -4.89 14.63
C LEU A 88 8.64 -5.15 13.13
N PHE A 89 7.70 -4.45 12.49
CA PHE A 89 7.48 -4.51 11.05
C PHE A 89 7.69 -3.13 10.45
N VAL A 90 8.62 -3.02 9.48
CA VAL A 90 8.99 -1.75 8.86
C VAL A 90 8.40 -1.66 7.45
N PHE A 91 7.71 -0.55 7.20
CA PHE A 91 7.10 -0.23 5.91
C PHE A 91 7.75 1.06 5.39
N PRO A 92 8.82 0.95 4.57
CA PRO A 92 9.44 2.12 3.95
C PRO A 92 8.45 2.76 2.98
N VAL A 93 8.23 4.07 3.09
CA VAL A 93 7.28 4.81 2.25
C VAL A 93 8.03 5.72 1.29
N PHE A 94 8.87 6.61 1.81
CA PHE A 94 9.70 7.58 1.08
C PHE A 94 8.95 8.36 -0.03
N ARG A 95 7.68 8.70 0.20
CA ARG A 95 6.78 9.29 -0.81
C ARG A 95 6.00 10.47 -0.23
N TRP A 96 5.64 11.38 -1.12
CA TRP A 96 4.62 12.40 -0.86
C TRP A 96 3.24 11.77 -0.99
N ILE A 97 2.45 11.87 0.08
CA ILE A 97 1.11 11.31 0.19
C ILE A 97 0.12 12.40 -0.19
N ARG A 98 -0.52 12.20 -1.35
CA ARG A 98 -1.47 13.13 -1.94
C ARG A 98 -2.90 12.81 -1.56
N PRO A 99 -3.79 13.81 -1.46
CA PRO A 99 -5.21 13.58 -1.27
C PRO A 99 -5.81 12.79 -2.43
N GLY A 100 -6.79 11.93 -2.13
CA GLY A 100 -7.48 11.11 -3.13
C GLY A 100 -6.74 9.85 -3.59
N TRP A 101 -5.56 9.56 -3.03
CA TRP A 101 -4.80 8.35 -3.34
C TRP A 101 -4.86 7.35 -2.18
N HIS A 102 -5.06 6.07 -2.52
CA HIS A 102 -5.00 4.96 -1.58
C HIS A 102 -3.68 4.21 -1.77
N TYR A 103 -2.82 4.26 -0.76
CA TYR A 103 -1.48 3.67 -0.81
C TYR A 103 -1.47 2.32 -0.11
N ILE A 104 -0.96 1.30 -0.80
CA ILE A 104 -0.66 -0.01 -0.25
C ILE A 104 0.86 -0.17 -0.22
N ILE A 105 1.42 -0.42 0.97
CA ILE A 105 2.86 -0.59 1.16
C ILE A 105 3.11 -1.95 1.79
N LYS A 106 3.89 -2.80 1.10
CA LYS A 106 4.30 -4.11 1.62
C LYS A 106 5.39 -3.97 2.66
N HIS A 107 5.50 -4.97 3.53
CA HIS A 107 6.61 -5.07 4.46
C HIS A 107 7.95 -5.03 3.70
N LEU A 108 8.83 -4.11 4.10
CA LEU A 108 10.12 -3.81 3.47
C LEU A 108 10.10 -3.33 2.00
N ASP A 109 8.95 -3.28 1.34
CA ASP A 109 8.79 -2.86 -0.08
C ASP A 109 9.74 -3.58 -1.08
N THR A 110 10.13 -4.83 -0.81
CA THR A 110 11.14 -5.57 -1.59
C THR A 110 10.52 -6.49 -2.66
N SER A 111 9.81 -5.91 -3.64
CA SER A 111 9.24 -6.71 -4.74
C SER A 111 9.63 -6.21 -6.13
N LEU A 112 10.18 -7.11 -6.96
CA LEU A 112 10.43 -6.83 -8.37
C LEU A 112 9.10 -6.66 -9.14
N PRO A 113 9.11 -5.98 -10.30
CA PRO A 113 7.95 -5.84 -11.21
C PRO A 113 7.12 -7.10 -11.39
N GLN A 114 7.76 -8.23 -11.69
CA GLN A 114 7.13 -9.51 -11.97
C GLN A 114 6.52 -10.21 -10.73
N PHE A 115 6.87 -9.78 -9.51
CA PHE A 115 6.41 -10.37 -8.26
C PHE A 115 5.59 -9.39 -7.40
N ASP A 116 5.17 -8.28 -8.00
CA ASP A 116 4.36 -7.30 -7.32
C ASP A 116 2.88 -7.67 -7.40
N GLU A 117 2.26 -7.75 -6.23
CA GLU A 117 0.84 -8.06 -6.10
C GLU A 117 -0.02 -6.83 -6.47
N TYR A 118 0.56 -5.63 -6.50
CA TYR A 118 -0.10 -4.36 -6.76
C TYR A 118 0.44 -3.69 -8.03
N ALA A 119 0.56 -4.47 -9.11
CA ALA A 119 1.06 -3.99 -10.39
C ALA A 119 0.29 -2.75 -10.93
N ASP A 120 -1.00 -2.63 -10.62
CA ASP A 120 -1.81 -1.46 -10.98
C ASP A 120 -1.36 -0.18 -10.25
N GLN A 121 -1.11 -0.27 -8.94
CA GLN A 121 -0.56 0.85 -8.17
C GLN A 121 0.81 1.27 -8.72
N ARG A 122 1.70 0.30 -8.95
CA ARG A 122 3.02 0.56 -9.56
C ARG A 122 2.91 1.20 -10.94
N ARG A 123 1.98 0.74 -11.78
CA ARG A 123 1.76 1.30 -13.11
C ARG A 123 1.30 2.76 -13.03
N MET A 124 0.32 3.08 -12.17
CA MET A 124 -0.14 4.46 -11.98
C MET A 124 0.98 5.38 -11.52
N GLU A 125 1.79 4.94 -10.55
CA GLU A 125 2.94 5.71 -10.06
C GLU A 125 3.99 5.95 -11.15
N LEU A 126 4.27 4.94 -11.98
CA LEU A 126 5.22 5.06 -13.10
C LEU A 126 4.67 5.98 -14.20
N GLU A 127 3.38 5.89 -14.52
CA GLU A 127 2.73 6.78 -15.48
C GLU A 127 2.78 8.24 -15.02
N GLU A 128 2.53 8.49 -13.74
CA GLU A 128 2.62 9.83 -13.17
C GLU A 128 4.07 10.35 -13.22
N LYS A 129 5.04 9.54 -12.79
CA LYS A 129 6.47 9.89 -12.88
C LYS A 129 6.90 10.17 -14.32
N ARG A 130 6.40 9.43 -15.31
CA ARG A 130 6.70 9.69 -16.73
C ARG A 130 6.18 11.04 -17.22
N LYS A 131 5.09 11.57 -16.64
CA LYS A 131 4.57 12.91 -16.94
C LYS A 131 5.42 14.01 -16.30
N THR A 132 5.97 13.75 -15.11
CA THR A 132 6.78 14.71 -14.37
C THR A 132 8.24 14.74 -14.85
N TYR A 133 8.86 13.57 -14.97
CA TYR A 133 10.28 13.42 -15.31
C TYR A 133 10.44 13.24 -16.82
N VAL A 134 10.14 14.31 -17.55
CA VAL A 134 10.33 14.38 -19.01
C VAL A 134 11.73 14.93 -19.29
N PHE A 135 12.41 14.38 -20.29
CA PHE A 135 13.73 14.82 -20.70
C PHE A 135 13.68 15.83 -21.85
N ALA A 136 14.63 16.76 -21.88
CA ALA A 136 14.86 17.71 -22.97
C ALA A 136 16.37 17.86 -23.22
N GLN A 137 16.77 18.01 -24.48
CA GLN A 137 18.13 18.41 -24.84
C GLN A 137 18.17 19.92 -25.06
N LYS A 138 19.04 20.63 -24.33
CA LYS A 138 19.18 22.09 -24.46
C LYS A 138 19.80 22.51 -25.79
N ALA A 139 20.58 21.63 -26.42
CA ALA A 139 21.18 21.82 -27.73
C ALA A 139 21.48 20.45 -28.38
N PRO A 140 21.59 20.36 -29.72
CA PRO A 140 21.93 19.12 -30.41
C PRO A 140 23.26 18.53 -29.93
N GLY A 141 23.30 17.23 -29.64
CA GLY A 141 24.50 16.52 -29.20
C GLY A 141 24.82 16.64 -27.71
N MET A 142 24.06 17.44 -26.94
CA MET A 142 24.23 17.53 -25.49
C MET A 142 23.46 16.40 -24.77
N PRO A 143 23.92 15.93 -23.59
CA PRO A 143 23.17 14.99 -22.79
C PRO A 143 21.77 15.51 -22.46
N ALA A 144 20.78 14.62 -22.52
CA ALA A 144 19.41 14.94 -22.13
C ALA A 144 19.36 15.29 -20.63
N GLN A 145 18.64 16.36 -20.30
CA GLN A 145 18.42 16.83 -18.92
C GLN A 145 16.93 16.77 -18.59
N VAL A 146 16.58 16.70 -17.31
CA VAL A 146 15.17 16.82 -16.90
C VAL A 146 14.67 18.20 -17.34
N ARG A 147 13.53 18.23 -18.04
CA ARG A 147 12.87 19.45 -18.50
C ARG A 147 12.52 20.30 -17.28
N ASP A 148 13.03 21.53 -17.23
CA ASP A 148 12.71 22.45 -16.13
C ASP A 148 11.22 22.82 -16.22
N SER A 149 10.48 22.58 -15.15
CA SER A 149 9.07 22.96 -15.05
C SER A 149 8.85 24.47 -14.92
N ARG A 150 9.92 25.26 -14.74
CA ARG A 150 9.90 26.73 -14.61
C ARG A 150 10.27 27.47 -15.90
N CYS A 151 10.62 26.74 -16.96
CA CYS A 151 10.80 27.32 -18.29
C CYS A 151 9.52 27.11 -19.10
N GLY A 152 8.49 27.88 -18.77
CA GLY A 152 7.23 28.00 -19.52
C GLY A 152 6.94 29.46 -19.78
#